data_AF-A0A971FJJ2-F1
#
_entry.id   AF-A0A971FJJ2-F1
#
_cell.length_a   1.000
_cell.length_b   1.000
_cell.length_c   1.000
_cell.angle_alpha   90.00
_cell.angle_beta   90.00
_cell.angle_gamma   90.00
#
_symmetry.space_group_name_H-M   'P 1'
#
loop_
_entity.id
_entity.type
_entity.pdbx_description
1 polymer ?
#
loop_
_entity_poly.entity_id
_entity_poly.type
_entity_poly.pdbx_seq_one_letter_code
_entity_poly.pdbx_strand_id
1 'polypeptide(L)'
;MATTKNQNENRIELPGLDCGACGFRTCDALAARMEKDPELLKRCIHLSEDTAPPAAHESAPVSPHCGKCPPHSANRCAAPDNPSAGAWTDSLGREFDFYLEHFPEDPGPREIILPHNPMLTRELDIAVGDILIGRPLGMSCGCPITHCGVATAVDTRTGVITWCVTGPLDPRRRGFKDIGYYIAEAYEGLVRETGVELRIGMRYFFQPRMCMLQWRHSGLLNYLNRVPDGYQLRLEGLFIG
;
A
#
# COMPACT_ATOMS: atom_id res chain seq x y z
N MET A 1 -14.61 -34.23 -42.15
CA MET A 1 -13.77 -34.33 -40.93
C MET A 1 -13.83 -32.98 -40.26
N ALA A 2 -14.55 -32.91 -39.14
CA ALA A 2 -14.87 -31.67 -38.45
C ALA A 2 -13.62 -31.10 -37.79
N THR A 3 -13.34 -29.85 -38.10
CA THR A 3 -12.31 -29.01 -37.50
C THR A 3 -12.58 -28.90 -36.00
N THR A 4 -11.67 -29.42 -35.18
CA THR A 4 -11.65 -29.26 -33.73
C THR A 4 -11.56 -27.77 -33.42
N LYS A 5 -12.65 -27.17 -32.96
CA LYS A 5 -12.64 -25.82 -32.42
C LYS A 5 -11.83 -25.85 -31.13
N ASN A 6 -10.76 -25.07 -31.09
CA ASN A 6 -10.05 -24.70 -29.86
C ASN A 6 -11.05 -24.11 -28.86
N GLN A 7 -11.38 -24.86 -27.82
CA GLN A 7 -11.97 -24.32 -26.61
C GLN A 7 -10.84 -23.75 -25.76
N ASN A 8 -10.58 -22.46 -25.90
CA ASN A 8 -9.87 -21.65 -24.90
C ASN A 8 -10.69 -20.36 -24.75
N GLU A 9 -11.86 -20.50 -24.15
CA GLU A 9 -12.79 -19.40 -23.88
C GLU A 9 -12.41 -18.75 -22.53
N ASN A 10 -12.00 -17.48 -22.58
CA ASN A 10 -11.91 -16.50 -21.47
C ASN A 10 -11.39 -17.00 -20.11
N ARG A 11 -10.09 -17.30 -20.00
CA ARG A 11 -9.44 -17.34 -18.68
C ARG A 11 -9.21 -15.91 -18.22
N ILE A 12 -10.04 -15.43 -17.29
CA ILE A 12 -9.89 -14.11 -16.67
C ILE A 12 -8.57 -14.10 -15.88
N GLU A 13 -7.68 -13.18 -16.22
CA GLU A 13 -6.38 -13.04 -15.57
C GLU A 13 -6.54 -12.22 -14.27
N LEU A 14 -6.21 -12.84 -13.13
CA LEU A 14 -6.24 -12.15 -11.84
C LEU A 14 -4.94 -11.38 -11.60
N PRO A 15 -4.95 -10.32 -10.77
CA PRO A 15 -3.80 -9.42 -10.64
C PRO A 15 -2.53 -10.02 -10.00
N GLY A 16 -2.62 -11.20 -9.37
CA GLY A 16 -1.49 -11.80 -8.66
C GLY A 16 -1.03 -11.07 -7.39
N LEU A 17 -1.84 -10.13 -6.87
CA LEU A 17 -1.48 -9.26 -5.75
C LEU A 17 -1.67 -9.91 -4.37
N ASP A 18 -2.39 -11.01 -4.29
CA ASP A 18 -2.64 -11.78 -3.05
C ASP A 18 -3.14 -10.94 -1.85
N CYS A 19 -3.87 -9.84 -2.12
CA CYS A 19 -4.22 -8.83 -1.12
C CYS A 19 -5.29 -9.23 -0.10
N GLY A 20 -5.92 -10.40 -0.23
CA GLY A 20 -6.91 -10.90 0.74
C GLY A 20 -8.28 -10.21 0.72
N ALA A 21 -8.45 -9.09 -0.01
CA ALA A 21 -9.67 -8.28 0.01
C ALA A 21 -10.94 -9.07 -0.35
N CYS A 22 -10.82 -9.93 -1.36
CA CYS A 22 -11.88 -10.78 -1.86
C CYS A 22 -12.22 -11.94 -0.89
N GLY A 23 -11.43 -12.17 0.16
CA GLY A 23 -11.62 -13.25 1.14
C GLY A 23 -10.81 -14.53 0.87
N PHE A 24 -9.94 -14.52 -0.14
CA PHE A 24 -9.01 -15.61 -0.46
C PHE A 24 -7.57 -15.18 -0.19
N ARG A 25 -6.70 -16.09 0.27
CA ARG A 25 -5.29 -15.77 0.59
C ARG A 25 -4.46 -15.42 -0.64
N THR A 26 -4.77 -16.05 -1.77
CA THR A 26 -4.05 -15.83 -3.02
C THR A 26 -5.04 -15.66 -4.18
N CYS A 27 -4.60 -14.97 -5.23
CA CYS A 27 -5.31 -14.88 -6.49
C CYS A 27 -5.56 -16.28 -7.07
N ASP A 28 -4.60 -17.20 -7.00
CA ASP A 28 -4.79 -18.58 -7.45
C ASP A 28 -5.92 -19.31 -6.70
N ALA A 29 -6.05 -19.07 -5.38
CA ALA A 29 -7.13 -19.64 -4.59
C ALA A 29 -8.51 -19.07 -4.99
N LEU A 30 -8.57 -17.79 -5.37
CA LEU A 30 -9.78 -17.19 -5.94
C LEU A 30 -10.08 -17.80 -7.32
N ALA A 31 -9.08 -17.90 -8.21
CA ALA A 31 -9.24 -18.46 -9.56
C ALA A 31 -9.80 -19.90 -9.51
N ALA A 32 -9.23 -20.75 -8.65
CA ALA A 32 -9.70 -22.13 -8.47
C ALA A 32 -11.17 -22.20 -8.00
N ARG A 33 -11.65 -21.22 -7.23
CA ARG A 33 -13.04 -21.18 -6.78
C ARG A 33 -13.98 -20.61 -7.84
N MET A 34 -13.49 -19.67 -8.66
CA MET A 34 -14.24 -19.06 -9.76
C MET A 34 -14.65 -20.07 -10.85
N GLU A 35 -13.91 -21.17 -11.03
CA GLU A 35 -14.32 -22.27 -11.91
C GLU A 35 -15.72 -22.81 -11.61
N LYS A 36 -16.14 -22.73 -10.33
CA LYS A 36 -17.46 -23.19 -9.85
C LYS A 36 -18.44 -22.06 -9.58
N ASP A 37 -17.96 -20.83 -9.46
CA ASP A 37 -18.77 -19.66 -9.09
C ASP A 37 -18.15 -18.38 -9.69
N PRO A 38 -18.42 -18.11 -10.99
CA PRO A 38 -17.81 -16.99 -11.70
C PRO A 38 -18.13 -15.61 -11.13
N GLU A 39 -19.25 -15.47 -10.42
CA GLU A 39 -19.70 -14.21 -9.79
C GLU A 39 -18.73 -13.72 -8.71
N LEU A 40 -17.86 -14.60 -8.18
CA LEU A 40 -16.83 -14.23 -7.20
C LEU A 40 -15.84 -13.19 -7.72
N LEU A 41 -15.71 -13.00 -9.04
CA LEU A 41 -14.88 -11.94 -9.63
C LEU A 41 -15.27 -10.55 -9.13
N LYS A 42 -16.56 -10.29 -8.91
CA LYS A 42 -17.08 -9.00 -8.42
C LYS A 42 -16.54 -8.61 -7.04
N ARG A 43 -15.97 -9.57 -6.29
CA ARG A 43 -15.32 -9.33 -4.99
C ARG A 43 -13.87 -8.87 -5.11
N CYS A 44 -13.28 -8.91 -6.30
CA CYS A 44 -11.92 -8.45 -6.55
C CYS A 44 -11.92 -6.94 -6.75
N ILE A 45 -11.42 -6.18 -5.77
CA ILE A 45 -11.40 -4.71 -5.79
C ILE A 45 -10.62 -4.10 -6.97
N HIS A 46 -9.73 -4.87 -7.61
CA HIS A 46 -8.91 -4.40 -8.73
C HIS A 46 -9.53 -4.67 -10.10
N LEU A 47 -10.53 -5.56 -10.18
CA LEU A 47 -11.14 -6.00 -11.45
C LEU A 47 -12.65 -5.78 -11.50
N SER A 48 -13.32 -5.63 -10.36
CA SER A 48 -14.75 -5.39 -10.30
C SER A 48 -15.09 -4.04 -10.94
N GLU A 49 -16.05 -4.03 -11.86
CA GLU A 49 -16.59 -2.80 -12.46
C GLU A 49 -17.20 -1.86 -11.41
N ASP A 50 -17.69 -2.42 -10.29
CA ASP A 50 -18.24 -1.66 -9.15
C ASP A 50 -17.18 -0.88 -8.35
N THR A 51 -15.88 -1.19 -8.53
CA THR A 51 -14.76 -0.58 -7.78
C THR A 51 -13.70 0.03 -8.69
N ALA A 52 -13.79 -0.14 -10.01
CA ALA A 52 -12.89 0.49 -10.96
C ALA A 52 -12.99 2.02 -10.84
N PRO A 53 -11.86 2.75 -10.79
CA PRO A 53 -11.93 4.21 -10.90
C PRO A 53 -12.66 4.55 -12.21
N PRO A 54 -13.53 5.58 -12.24
CA PRO A 54 -14.12 6.02 -13.49
C PRO A 54 -13.00 6.26 -14.48
N ALA A 55 -13.16 5.72 -15.70
CA ALA A 55 -12.18 5.83 -16.78
C ALA A 55 -11.55 7.23 -16.76
N ALA A 56 -10.22 7.27 -16.68
CA ALA A 56 -9.44 8.50 -16.57
C ALA A 56 -10.06 9.56 -17.48
N HIS A 57 -10.70 10.56 -16.88
CA HIS A 57 -10.98 11.78 -17.61
C HIS A 57 -9.63 12.24 -18.13
N GLU A 58 -9.47 12.28 -19.45
CA GLU A 58 -8.32 12.85 -20.14
C GLU A 58 -7.97 14.16 -19.43
N SER A 59 -6.94 14.12 -18.59
CA SER A 59 -6.48 15.29 -17.88
C SER A 59 -5.92 16.21 -18.95
N ALA A 60 -6.69 17.28 -19.23
CA ALA A 60 -6.24 18.38 -20.05
C ALA A 60 -4.82 18.78 -19.63
N PRO A 61 -3.93 19.13 -20.57
CA PRO A 61 -2.53 19.35 -20.27
C PRO A 61 -2.39 20.50 -19.28
N VAL A 62 -1.99 20.18 -18.06
CA VAL A 62 -1.56 21.16 -17.07
C VAL A 62 -0.23 21.70 -17.59
N SER A 63 -0.30 22.83 -18.31
CA SER A 63 0.89 23.59 -18.69
C SER A 63 1.65 24.01 -17.42
N PRO A 64 2.93 23.67 -17.28
CA PRO A 64 3.72 24.22 -16.19
C PRO A 64 4.05 25.67 -16.55
N HIS A 65 3.30 26.61 -15.98
CA HIS A 65 3.70 28.01 -16.01
C HIS A 65 4.89 28.19 -15.05
N CYS A 66 6.09 27.96 -15.57
CA CYS A 66 7.36 28.35 -14.97
C CYS A 66 7.39 29.88 -14.87
N GLY A 67 6.99 30.41 -13.72
CA GLY A 67 7.23 31.81 -13.37
C GLY A 67 8.73 32.05 -13.21
N LYS A 68 9.31 32.77 -14.18
CA LYS A 68 10.68 33.34 -14.22
C LYS A 68 11.78 32.45 -14.82
N CYS A 69 11.86 32.42 -16.14
CA CYS A 69 13.12 32.30 -16.87
C CYS A 69 13.07 33.20 -18.14
N PRO A 70 14.07 34.06 -18.41
CA PRO A 70 14.10 34.87 -19.63
C PRO A 70 14.41 34.00 -20.86
N PRO A 71 14.00 34.42 -22.08
CA PRO A 71 14.06 33.56 -23.25
C PRO A 71 15.38 33.77 -23.98
N HIS A 72 16.40 32.93 -23.79
CA HIS A 72 17.43 32.75 -24.82
C HIS A 72 18.11 31.38 -24.75
N SER A 73 18.25 30.79 -25.94
CA SER A 73 18.97 29.57 -26.31
C SER A 73 18.31 28.24 -25.94
N ALA A 74 17.73 27.64 -26.98
CA ALA A 74 17.31 26.27 -27.03
C ALA A 74 18.52 25.35 -26.82
N ASN A 75 18.60 24.70 -25.66
CA ASN A 75 19.27 23.42 -25.58
C ASN A 75 18.49 22.50 -24.64
N ARG A 76 18.06 21.39 -25.23
CA ARG A 76 17.24 20.35 -24.62
C ARG A 76 17.98 19.78 -23.42
N CYS A 77 17.38 19.88 -22.24
CA CYS A 77 17.71 18.98 -21.14
C CYS A 77 17.10 17.62 -21.51
N ALA A 78 17.82 16.84 -22.32
CA ALA A 78 17.49 15.44 -22.55
C ALA A 78 17.74 14.71 -21.22
N ALA A 79 16.66 14.33 -20.55
CA ALA A 79 16.73 13.32 -19.50
C ALA A 79 17.23 12.02 -20.17
N PRO A 80 18.15 11.27 -19.53
CA PRO A 80 18.53 9.97 -20.06
C PRO A 80 17.31 9.05 -20.04
N ASP A 81 17.04 8.42 -21.18
CA ASP A 81 16.05 7.35 -21.32
C ASP A 81 16.43 6.20 -20.39
N ASN A 82 15.81 6.16 -19.20
CA ASN A 82 16.03 5.11 -18.22
C ASN A 82 15.04 3.97 -18.49
N PRO A 83 15.48 2.70 -18.66
CA PRO A 83 14.64 1.62 -19.11
C PRO A 83 13.84 1.02 -17.95
N SER A 84 12.54 1.35 -17.87
CA SER A 84 11.39 0.45 -17.59
C SER A 84 10.21 1.28 -17.04
N ALA A 85 9.45 1.91 -17.94
CA ALA A 85 8.29 2.75 -17.61
C ALA A 85 7.07 1.97 -17.05
N GLY A 86 7.27 0.83 -16.39
CA GLY A 86 6.21 -0.02 -15.84
C GLY A 86 6.46 -0.62 -14.45
N ALA A 87 7.61 -0.35 -13.81
CA ALA A 87 7.95 -0.96 -12.51
C ALA A 87 7.72 -0.04 -11.30
N TRP A 88 7.50 1.26 -11.52
CA TRP A 88 7.51 2.30 -10.47
C TRP A 88 6.26 3.16 -10.51
N THR A 89 5.12 2.60 -10.92
CA THR A 89 3.83 3.28 -10.96
C THR A 89 2.80 2.51 -10.16
N ASP A 90 1.99 3.23 -9.40
CA ASP A 90 0.94 2.64 -8.59
C ASP A 90 -0.31 2.33 -9.43
N SER A 91 -1.36 1.77 -8.82
CA SER A 91 -2.56 1.37 -9.56
C SER A 91 -3.33 2.52 -10.22
N LEU A 92 -2.99 3.77 -9.91
CA LEU A 92 -3.56 4.98 -10.53
C LEU A 92 -2.58 5.60 -11.54
N GLY A 93 -1.47 4.93 -11.86
CA GLY A 93 -0.46 5.41 -12.80
C GLY A 93 0.49 6.47 -12.23
N ARG A 94 0.56 6.63 -10.91
CA ARG A 94 1.41 7.65 -10.26
C ARG A 94 2.78 7.07 -9.93
N GLU A 95 3.84 7.82 -10.22
CA GLU A 95 5.21 7.38 -9.97
C GLU A 95 5.56 7.32 -8.47
N PHE A 96 6.42 6.38 -8.07
CA PHE A 96 7.00 6.31 -6.73
C PHE A 96 8.47 5.86 -6.76
N ASP A 97 9.19 6.12 -5.68
CA ASP A 97 10.65 6.02 -5.63
C ASP A 97 11.17 4.62 -5.24
N PHE A 98 10.41 3.90 -4.41
CA PHE A 98 10.76 2.55 -3.96
C PHE A 98 9.56 1.77 -3.41
N TYR A 99 9.74 0.46 -3.32
CA TYR A 99 8.86 -0.42 -2.55
C TYR A 99 9.29 -0.47 -1.09
N LEU A 100 8.33 -0.41 -0.18
CA LEU A 100 8.56 -0.68 1.24
C LEU A 100 8.16 -2.12 1.57
N GLU A 101 9.16 -2.93 1.90
CA GLU A 101 9.01 -4.31 2.35
C GLU A 101 8.90 -4.39 3.87
N HIS A 102 8.21 -5.41 4.36
CA HIS A 102 8.18 -5.71 5.78
C HIS A 102 9.46 -6.42 6.21
N PHE A 103 9.73 -6.45 7.51
CA PHE A 103 10.82 -7.26 8.06
C PHE A 103 10.48 -8.76 7.93
N PRO A 104 11.44 -9.64 7.61
CA PRO A 104 11.18 -11.07 7.44
C PRO A 104 10.51 -11.76 8.65
N GLU A 105 10.75 -11.26 9.85
CA GLU A 105 10.16 -11.74 11.11
C GLU A 105 8.75 -11.22 11.38
N ASP A 106 8.33 -10.15 10.71
CA ASP A 106 7.03 -9.53 10.91
C ASP A 106 5.97 -10.18 9.99
N PRO A 107 4.72 -10.38 10.45
CA PRO A 107 3.66 -10.93 9.60
C PRO A 107 3.10 -9.92 8.58
N GLY A 108 3.56 -8.66 8.64
CA GLY A 108 2.95 -7.51 7.98
C GLY A 108 3.90 -6.30 7.94
N PRO A 109 3.68 -5.28 7.08
CA PRO A 109 4.42 -4.03 7.16
C PRO A 109 4.19 -3.40 8.53
N ARG A 110 5.27 -2.94 9.15
CA ARG A 110 5.22 -2.35 10.48
C ARG A 110 4.76 -0.90 10.38
N GLU A 111 3.68 -0.60 11.07
CA GLU A 111 3.13 0.74 11.19
C GLU A 111 3.05 1.08 12.69
N ILE A 112 3.39 2.32 13.02
CA ILE A 112 3.27 2.86 14.36
C ILE A 112 2.05 3.77 14.32
N ILE A 113 1.09 3.54 15.21
CA ILE A 113 -0.18 4.24 15.23
C ILE A 113 -0.47 4.85 16.61
N LEU A 114 -1.21 5.93 16.60
CA LEU A 114 -1.83 6.52 17.77
C LEU A 114 -3.35 6.53 17.56
N PRO A 115 -4.14 5.77 18.33
CA PRO A 115 -5.59 5.87 18.31
C PRO A 115 -6.04 7.30 18.57
N HIS A 116 -7.11 7.74 17.91
CA HIS A 116 -7.63 9.10 18.09
C HIS A 116 -7.98 9.39 19.56
N ASN A 117 -8.42 8.36 20.30
CA ASN A 117 -8.45 8.36 21.75
C ASN A 117 -7.35 7.42 22.31
N PRO A 118 -6.22 7.95 22.81
CA PRO A 118 -5.13 7.15 23.37
C PRO A 118 -5.54 6.24 24.54
N MET A 119 -6.65 6.55 25.23
CA MET A 119 -7.17 5.74 26.34
C MET A 119 -7.69 4.37 25.89
N LEU A 120 -7.99 4.18 24.59
CA LEU A 120 -8.47 2.91 24.05
C LEU A 120 -7.52 1.74 24.31
N THR A 121 -6.22 2.00 24.40
CA THR A 121 -5.25 0.96 24.80
C THR A 121 -5.57 0.35 26.16
N ARG A 122 -6.09 1.14 27.11
CA ARG A 122 -6.49 0.68 28.44
C ARG A 122 -7.95 0.22 28.47
N GLU A 123 -8.86 0.97 27.85
CA GLU A 123 -10.30 0.68 27.87
C GLU A 123 -10.65 -0.64 27.15
N LEU A 124 -9.91 -0.97 26.09
CA LEU A 124 -10.06 -2.23 25.34
C LEU A 124 -9.06 -3.30 25.79
N ASP A 125 -8.25 -3.03 26.83
CA ASP A 125 -7.21 -3.91 27.35
C ASP A 125 -6.30 -4.43 26.22
N ILE A 126 -5.78 -3.53 25.37
CA ILE A 126 -5.02 -3.90 24.17
C ILE A 126 -3.65 -4.46 24.60
N ALA A 127 -3.33 -5.65 24.08
CA ALA A 127 -2.10 -6.38 24.35
C ALA A 127 -1.40 -6.82 23.06
N VAL A 128 -0.12 -7.16 23.17
CA VAL A 128 0.65 -7.77 22.08
C VAL A 128 -0.03 -9.08 21.64
N GLY A 129 -0.19 -9.26 20.34
CA GLY A 129 -0.89 -10.39 19.72
C GLY A 129 -2.37 -10.14 19.45
N ASP A 130 -2.96 -9.06 19.96
CA ASP A 130 -4.33 -8.70 19.62
C ASP A 130 -4.47 -8.35 18.13
N ILE A 131 -5.58 -8.81 17.54
CA ILE A 131 -6.01 -8.39 16.21
C ILE A 131 -6.81 -7.10 16.35
N LEU A 132 -6.32 -6.05 15.72
CA LEU A 132 -6.94 -4.73 15.73
C LEU A 132 -7.48 -4.41 14.34
N ILE A 133 -8.58 -3.65 14.31
CA ILE A 133 -9.02 -2.97 13.10
C ILE A 133 -9.16 -1.48 13.38
N GLY A 134 -8.89 -0.65 12.38
CA GLY A 134 -9.08 0.79 12.49
C GLY A 134 -9.01 1.50 11.15
N ARG A 135 -9.37 2.77 11.15
CA ARG A 135 -9.31 3.64 9.97
C ARG A 135 -8.25 4.72 10.14
N PRO A 136 -7.28 4.84 9.21
CA PRO A 136 -6.35 5.96 9.21
C PRO A 136 -7.09 7.28 8.99
N LEU A 137 -6.78 8.29 9.80
CA LEU A 137 -7.28 9.65 9.64
C LEU A 137 -6.56 10.40 8.51
N GLY A 138 -7.30 11.33 7.90
CA GLY A 138 -6.98 12.00 6.64
C GLY A 138 -5.53 12.47 6.49
N MET A 139 -5.00 13.20 7.47
CA MET A 139 -3.70 13.86 7.33
C MET A 139 -2.49 12.95 7.42
N SER A 140 -2.63 11.73 7.92
CA SER A 140 -1.49 10.87 8.26
C SER A 140 -1.43 9.60 7.42
N CYS A 141 -2.47 9.28 6.65
CA CYS A 141 -2.43 8.29 5.57
C CYS A 141 -3.78 8.17 4.88
N GLY A 142 -4.86 8.76 5.41
CA GLY A 142 -6.14 9.00 4.71
C GLY A 142 -6.76 7.83 3.95
N CYS A 143 -6.35 6.59 4.23
CA CYS A 143 -6.72 5.44 3.42
C CYS A 143 -8.24 5.23 3.52
N PRO A 144 -8.95 5.07 2.39
CA PRO A 144 -10.41 4.95 2.42
C PRO A 144 -10.88 3.60 3.00
N ILE A 145 -9.98 2.65 3.21
CA ILE A 145 -10.30 1.31 3.73
C ILE A 145 -9.89 1.12 5.18
N THR A 146 -10.55 0.19 5.86
CA THR A 146 -10.17 -0.26 7.20
C THR A 146 -8.88 -1.08 7.13
N HIS A 147 -7.89 -0.66 7.92
CA HIS A 147 -6.67 -1.43 8.12
C HIS A 147 -6.90 -2.49 9.20
N CYS A 148 -6.25 -3.63 9.02
CA CYS A 148 -6.29 -4.75 9.95
C CYS A 148 -4.85 -5.13 10.26
N GLY A 149 -4.52 -5.34 11.54
CA GLY A 149 -3.18 -5.69 11.92
C GLY A 149 -3.10 -6.37 13.28
N VAL A 150 -1.93 -6.91 13.57
CA VAL A 150 -1.63 -7.56 14.85
C VAL A 150 -0.72 -6.65 15.65
N ALA A 151 -1.09 -6.33 16.89
CA ALA A 151 -0.27 -5.53 17.78
C ALA A 151 1.03 -6.27 18.12
N THR A 152 2.17 -5.63 17.91
CA THR A 152 3.50 -6.17 18.22
C THR A 152 4.18 -5.43 19.37
N ALA A 153 3.78 -4.19 19.62
CA ALA A 153 4.12 -3.45 20.85
C ALA A 153 2.98 -2.51 21.23
N VAL A 154 2.75 -2.33 22.54
CA VAL A 154 1.69 -1.46 23.06
C VAL A 154 2.27 -0.64 24.22
N ASP A 155 2.31 0.68 24.07
CA ASP A 155 2.54 1.59 25.19
C ASP A 155 1.19 2.06 25.73
N THR A 156 0.72 1.38 26.77
CA THR A 156 -0.55 1.72 27.43
C THR A 156 -0.52 3.08 28.09
N ARG A 157 0.66 3.68 28.33
CA ARG A 157 0.77 5.02 28.94
C ARG A 157 0.44 6.10 27.92
N THR A 158 1.06 6.03 26.75
CA THR A 158 0.96 7.05 25.69
C THR A 158 -0.13 6.74 24.66
N GLY A 159 -0.59 5.50 24.60
CA GLY A 159 -1.52 5.01 23.58
C GLY A 159 -0.84 4.60 22.27
N VAL A 160 0.47 4.73 22.16
CA VAL A 160 1.21 4.35 20.95
C VAL A 160 1.21 2.84 20.80
N ILE A 161 0.83 2.37 19.61
CA ILE A 161 0.81 0.95 19.25
C ILE A 161 1.73 0.76 18.06
N THR A 162 2.60 -0.23 18.11
CA THR A 162 3.23 -0.79 16.90
C THR A 162 2.43 -2.01 16.50
N TRP A 163 2.02 -2.07 15.24
CA TRP A 163 1.32 -3.22 14.70
C TRP A 163 1.87 -3.60 13.32
N CYS A 164 1.62 -4.84 12.92
CA CYS A 164 1.91 -5.33 11.58
C CYS A 164 0.60 -5.44 10.81
N VAL A 165 0.49 -4.77 9.67
CA VAL A 165 -0.73 -4.80 8.84
C VAL A 165 -0.84 -6.14 8.10
N THR A 166 -1.87 -6.94 8.39
CA THR A 166 -1.98 -8.36 7.95
C THR A 166 -3.20 -8.68 7.08
N GLY A 167 -4.03 -7.68 6.76
CA GLY A 167 -5.21 -7.84 5.89
C GLY A 167 -6.46 -8.42 6.59
N PRO A 168 -7.60 -8.56 5.88
CA PRO A 168 -8.90 -8.74 6.51
C PRO A 168 -9.25 -10.19 6.90
N LEU A 169 -8.38 -11.16 6.63
CA LEU A 169 -8.70 -12.58 6.82
C LEU A 169 -8.71 -13.00 8.29
N ASP A 170 -7.78 -12.49 9.09
CA ASP A 170 -7.67 -12.81 10.52
C ASP A 170 -8.84 -12.24 11.34
N PRO A 171 -9.21 -10.94 11.21
CA PRO A 171 -10.38 -10.39 11.87
C PRO A 171 -11.66 -11.18 11.60
N ARG A 172 -11.86 -11.67 10.37
CA ARG A 172 -13.05 -12.45 9.97
C ARG A 172 -13.12 -13.83 10.63
N ARG A 173 -11.99 -14.38 11.06
CA ARG A 173 -11.90 -15.75 11.62
C ARG A 173 -11.84 -15.77 13.14
N ARG A 174 -11.15 -14.81 13.75
CA ARG A 174 -10.74 -14.85 15.16
C ARG A 174 -11.35 -13.75 16.02
N GLY A 175 -12.13 -12.84 15.43
CA GLY A 175 -12.57 -11.61 16.09
C GLY A 175 -11.48 -10.55 16.10
N PHE A 176 -11.82 -9.36 16.57
CA PHE A 176 -10.94 -8.19 16.59
C PHE A 176 -11.37 -7.18 17.66
N LYS A 177 -10.46 -6.27 18.01
CA LYS A 177 -10.76 -5.03 18.75
C LYS A 177 -10.80 -3.86 17.77
N ASP A 178 -11.89 -3.11 17.76
CA ASP A 178 -12.05 -1.94 16.91
C ASP A 178 -11.53 -0.70 17.65
N ILE A 179 -10.45 -0.11 17.13
CA ILE A 179 -9.84 1.11 17.70
C ILE A 179 -10.40 2.39 17.06
N GLY A 180 -11.38 2.26 16.16
CA GLY A 180 -11.98 3.37 15.44
C GLY A 180 -10.98 4.09 14.54
N TYR A 181 -10.90 5.40 14.69
CA TYR A 181 -9.97 6.23 13.95
C TYR A 181 -8.60 6.30 14.62
N TYR A 182 -7.53 6.31 13.84
CA TYR A 182 -6.16 6.47 14.34
C TYR A 182 -5.32 7.35 13.40
N ILE A 183 -4.17 7.78 13.91
CA ILE A 183 -3.14 8.51 13.17
C ILE A 183 -1.95 7.55 13.03
N ALA A 184 -1.54 7.25 11.80
CA ALA A 184 -0.26 6.60 11.51
C ALA A 184 0.89 7.60 11.74
N GLU A 185 1.76 7.29 12.67
CA GLU A 185 2.91 8.11 13.06
C GLU A 185 4.14 7.75 12.23
N ALA A 186 4.34 6.45 11.96
CA ALA A 186 5.50 5.98 11.20
C ALA A 186 5.26 4.66 10.47
N TYR A 187 6.02 4.46 9.39
CA TYR A 187 6.25 3.16 8.77
C TYR A 187 7.71 2.75 8.96
N GLU A 188 7.93 1.47 9.21
CA GLU A 188 9.26 0.88 9.26
C GLU A 188 9.31 -0.32 8.33
N GLY A 189 10.47 -0.49 7.69
CA GLY A 189 10.64 -1.61 6.77
C GLY A 189 11.98 -1.59 6.06
N LEU A 190 12.02 -2.38 5.00
CA LEU A 190 13.18 -2.61 4.16
C LEU A 190 12.96 -2.07 2.76
N VAL A 191 14.03 -1.54 2.17
CA VAL A 191 14.09 -1.16 0.76
C VAL A 191 15.20 -1.98 0.12
N ARG A 192 14.82 -2.92 -0.73
CA ARG A 192 15.74 -3.74 -1.54
C ARG A 192 16.12 -3.05 -2.84
N GLU A 193 15.15 -2.37 -3.43
CA GLU A 193 15.26 -1.71 -4.73
C GLU A 193 14.72 -0.28 -4.62
N THR A 194 15.46 0.67 -5.17
CA THR A 194 15.05 2.08 -5.23
C THR A 194 15.56 2.72 -6.51
N GLY A 195 14.74 3.57 -7.12
CA GLY A 195 15.11 4.36 -8.29
C GLY A 195 15.91 5.63 -7.96
N VAL A 196 16.10 5.94 -6.67
CA VAL A 196 16.68 7.20 -6.20
C VAL A 196 17.69 6.99 -5.08
N GLU A 197 18.52 7.99 -4.83
CA GLU A 197 19.40 8.01 -3.66
C GLU A 197 18.61 8.39 -2.40
N LEU A 198 18.68 7.53 -1.36
CA LEU A 198 18.01 7.76 -0.08
C LEU A 198 18.84 8.65 0.85
N ARG A 199 18.21 9.71 1.38
CA ARG A 199 18.83 10.70 2.28
C ARG A 199 17.87 11.07 3.42
N ILE A 200 18.36 11.00 4.66
CA ILE A 200 17.60 11.41 5.84
C ILE A 200 17.18 12.89 5.70
N GLY A 201 15.95 13.20 6.09
CA GLY A 201 15.35 14.54 5.99
C GLY A 201 14.69 14.85 4.65
N MET A 202 14.76 13.95 3.68
CA MET A 202 14.02 14.07 2.41
C MET A 202 12.67 13.38 2.47
N ARG A 203 11.71 13.88 1.69
CA ARG A 203 10.41 13.23 1.47
C ARG A 203 10.45 12.38 0.20
N TYR A 204 9.92 11.17 0.31
CA TYR A 204 9.83 10.21 -0.80
C TYR A 204 8.40 9.75 -0.99
N PHE A 205 8.08 9.34 -2.22
CA PHE A 205 6.91 8.55 -2.53
C PHE A 205 7.28 7.08 -2.55
N PHE A 206 6.51 6.23 -1.89
CA PHE A 206 6.82 4.81 -1.77
C PHE A 206 5.55 3.96 -1.83
N GLN A 207 5.65 2.72 -2.30
CA GLN A 207 4.52 1.79 -2.28
C GLN A 207 4.78 0.66 -1.27
N PRO A 208 3.99 0.54 -0.19
CA PRO A 208 4.04 -0.64 0.66
C PRO A 208 3.65 -1.87 -0.15
N ARG A 209 4.46 -2.94 -0.12
CA ARG A 209 4.19 -4.17 -0.91
C ARG A 209 2.82 -4.77 -0.63
N MET A 210 2.34 -4.69 0.61
CA MET A 210 1.09 -5.30 1.05
C MET A 210 -0.06 -4.28 1.17
N CYS A 211 0.06 -3.10 0.54
CA CYS A 211 -1.05 -2.16 0.46
C CYS A 211 -2.20 -2.77 -0.37
N MET A 212 -3.37 -2.96 0.23
CA MET A 212 -4.52 -3.53 -0.50
C MET A 212 -4.98 -2.67 -1.68
N LEU A 213 -4.83 -1.35 -1.60
CA LEU A 213 -5.21 -0.45 -2.71
C LEU A 213 -4.12 -0.33 -3.78
N GLN A 214 -2.91 -0.82 -3.51
CA GLN A 214 -1.75 -0.62 -4.39
C GLN A 214 -1.50 0.86 -4.70
N TRP A 215 -1.70 1.74 -3.72
CA TRP A 215 -1.46 3.17 -3.86
C TRP A 215 -0.11 3.56 -3.27
N ARG A 216 0.57 4.52 -3.90
CA ARG A 216 1.75 5.14 -3.30
C ARG A 216 1.37 5.96 -2.06
N HIS A 217 2.29 5.97 -1.13
CA HIS A 217 2.32 6.78 0.08
C HIS A 217 3.45 7.79 -0.06
N SER A 218 3.51 8.79 0.81
CA SER A 218 4.68 9.65 0.96
C SER A 218 5.07 9.79 2.42
N GLY A 219 6.36 9.96 2.69
CA GLY A 219 6.88 10.09 4.04
C GLY A 219 8.24 10.76 4.07
N LEU A 220 8.55 11.39 5.20
CA LEU A 220 9.85 11.95 5.53
C LEU A 220 10.75 10.84 6.07
N LEU A 221 11.92 10.63 5.46
CA LEU A 221 12.89 9.64 5.89
C LEU A 221 13.63 10.13 7.15
N ASN A 222 13.34 9.54 8.31
CA ASN A 222 13.93 9.95 9.59
C ASN A 222 15.04 9.02 10.11
N TYR A 223 15.10 7.79 9.60
CA TYR A 223 16.18 6.85 9.90
C TYR A 223 16.54 6.06 8.64
N LEU A 224 17.84 5.87 8.43
CA LEU A 224 18.37 5.07 7.33
C LEU A 224 19.59 4.30 7.82
N ASN A 225 19.56 2.98 7.67
CA ASN A 225 20.68 2.10 7.99
C ASN A 225 20.93 1.13 6.83
N ARG A 226 22.19 0.97 6.45
CA ARG A 226 22.57 0.06 5.37
C ARG A 226 22.67 -1.36 5.93
N VAL A 227 21.98 -2.28 5.30
CA VAL A 227 22.04 -3.72 5.59
C VAL A 227 22.61 -4.46 4.37
N PRO A 228 23.03 -5.73 4.49
CA PRO A 228 23.66 -6.46 3.37
C PRO A 228 22.82 -6.48 2.09
N ASP A 229 21.50 -6.45 2.23
CA ASP A 229 20.52 -6.61 1.16
C ASP A 229 19.64 -5.35 1.00
N GLY A 230 20.24 -4.16 1.14
CA GLY A 230 19.55 -2.88 0.92
C GLY A 230 19.56 -1.95 2.14
N TYR A 231 18.42 -1.36 2.45
CA TYR A 231 18.30 -0.38 3.53
C TYR A 231 17.18 -0.75 4.50
N GLN A 232 17.43 -0.57 5.78
CA GLN A 232 16.39 -0.45 6.79
C GLN A 232 16.09 1.03 7.00
N LEU A 233 14.80 1.37 7.05
CA LEU A 233 14.39 2.76 7.18
C LEU A 233 13.19 2.97 8.10
N ARG A 234 12.99 4.24 8.48
CA ARG A 234 11.79 4.75 9.14
C ARG A 234 11.28 5.99 8.43
N LEU A 235 10.00 5.99 8.09
CA LEU A 235 9.30 7.09 7.43
C LEU A 235 8.26 7.66 8.39
N GLU A 236 8.20 8.98 8.53
CA GLU A 236 7.21 9.69 9.36
C GLU A 236 6.55 10.82 8.57
N GLY A 237 5.57 11.51 9.14
CA GLY A 237 4.85 12.59 8.44
C GLY A 237 4.18 12.07 7.17
N LEU A 238 3.45 10.98 7.33
CA LEU A 238 2.91 10.14 6.26
C LEU A 238 1.72 10.79 5.57
N PHE A 239 1.55 10.49 4.27
CA PHE A 239 0.43 10.98 3.46
C PHE A 239 0.13 9.99 2.32
N ILE A 240 -1.13 9.87 1.88
CA ILE A 240 -1.50 9.06 0.71
C ILE A 240 -1.92 9.99 -0.44
N GLY A 241 -1.28 9.87 -1.60
CA GLY A 241 -1.52 10.77 -2.75
C GLY A 241 -0.43 10.74 -3.80
#